data_AF-A0A524CHX9-F1
#
_entry.id   AF-A0A524CHX9-F1
#
_cell.length_a   1.000
_cell.length_b   1.000
_cell.length_c   1.000
_cell.angle_alpha   90.00
_cell.angle_beta   90.00
_cell.angle_gamma   90.00
#
_symmetry.space_group_name_H-M   'P 1'
#
loop_
_entity.id
_entity.type
_entity.pdbx_description
1 polymer ?
#
loop_
_entity_poly.entity_id
_entity_poly.type
_entity_poly.pdbx_seq_one_letter_code
_entity_poly.pdbx_strand_id
1 'polypeptide(L)'
;MSYIEPSFEIDEKGRVLCQYHTQYPFFKKPNKTRYEERKMEKLLTCKTCAHYYNNNCYFPRSEIDTIEYDRFRRRFVCSLCGNKIDRMLTVIQKLYVESRYGIKIPLICCFCYESLKRNNFIEQSKLRREQLRGKLNYTILLTLIFSLFVLLTGKVFFFFGLLALFIFGLITTLHKRRELKKGIEYYKNNFLSDDANSWEQD
;
A
#
# COMPACT_ATOMS: atom_id res chain seq x y z
N MET A 1 -2.62 4.29 -36.26
CA MET A 1 -3.07 5.01 -35.05
C MET A 1 -1.85 5.20 -34.15
N SER A 2 -1.49 6.44 -33.83
CA SER A 2 -0.45 6.69 -32.81
C SER A 2 -1.06 6.47 -31.43
N TYR A 3 -0.49 5.54 -30.67
CA TYR A 3 -0.84 5.34 -29.27
C TYR A 3 -0.08 6.36 -28.41
N ILE A 4 -0.70 6.77 -27.30
CA ILE A 4 -0.09 7.71 -26.36
C ILE A 4 0.72 6.92 -25.35
N GLU A 5 2.02 7.19 -25.34
CA GLU A 5 2.96 6.64 -24.37
C GLU A 5 2.80 7.40 -23.03
N PRO A 6 2.51 6.72 -21.91
CA PRO A 6 2.30 7.40 -20.64
C PRO A 6 3.62 7.95 -20.09
N SER A 7 3.58 9.19 -19.62
CA SER A 7 4.64 9.81 -18.83
C SER A 7 4.14 10.00 -17.40
N PHE A 8 4.97 9.67 -16.42
CA PHE A 8 4.58 9.67 -15.01
C PHE A 8 5.37 10.70 -14.20
N GLU A 9 4.68 11.32 -13.25
CA GLU A 9 5.25 12.20 -12.23
C GLU A 9 4.83 11.68 -10.85
N ILE A 10 5.71 11.75 -9.86
CA ILE A 10 5.39 11.39 -8.48
C ILE A 10 5.33 12.67 -7.66
N ASP A 11 4.17 12.92 -7.04
CA ASP A 11 4.00 14.12 -6.23
C ASP A 11 4.65 13.99 -4.84
N GLU A 12 4.54 15.06 -4.04
CA GLU A 12 5.16 15.12 -2.71
C GLU A 12 4.67 14.04 -1.73
N LYS A 13 3.45 13.53 -1.92
CA LYS A 13 2.81 12.50 -1.10
C LYS A 13 3.06 11.09 -1.65
N GLY A 14 3.85 10.95 -2.72
CA GLY A 14 4.14 9.65 -3.35
C GLY A 14 3.01 9.14 -4.24
N ARG A 15 2.21 10.05 -4.80
CA ARG A 15 1.10 9.71 -5.69
C ARG A 15 1.59 9.78 -7.11
N VAL A 16 1.30 8.72 -7.85
CA VAL A 16 1.70 8.60 -9.25
C VAL A 16 0.65 9.29 -10.11
N LEU A 17 1.08 10.30 -10.86
CA LEU A 17 0.27 11.10 -11.77
C LEU A 17 0.68 10.75 -13.21
N CYS A 18 -0.28 10.49 -14.08
CA CYS A 18 -0.03 10.38 -15.51
C CYS A 18 -0.18 11.76 -16.16
N GLN A 19 0.85 12.25 -16.85
CA GLN A 19 0.89 13.58 -17.47
C GLN A 19 -0.12 13.70 -18.64
N TYR A 20 -0.42 12.59 -19.30
CA TYR A 20 -1.44 12.54 -20.35
C TYR A 20 -2.85 12.28 -19.81
N HIS A 21 -3.04 12.22 -18.49
CA HIS A 21 -4.39 12.07 -17.96
C HIS A 21 -5.25 13.29 -18.29
N THR A 22 -6.49 13.10 -18.75
CA THR A 22 -7.41 14.20 -19.12
C THR A 22 -7.61 15.23 -18.00
N GLN A 23 -7.44 14.81 -16.75
CA GLN A 23 -7.55 15.66 -15.55
C GLN A 23 -6.20 16.03 -14.92
N TYR A 24 -5.07 15.81 -15.61
CA TYR A 24 -3.74 16.12 -15.11
C TYR A 24 -3.59 17.57 -14.61
N PRO A 25 -4.16 18.62 -15.26
CA PRO A 25 -4.11 19.98 -14.73
C PRO A 25 -4.73 20.11 -13.34
N PHE A 26 -5.85 19.42 -13.09
CA PHE A 26 -6.46 19.37 -11.76
C PHE A 26 -5.56 18.63 -10.76
N PHE A 27 -4.89 17.56 -11.18
CA PHE A 27 -3.99 16.79 -10.33
C PHE A 27 -2.74 17.56 -9.92
N LYS A 28 -2.22 18.44 -10.79
CA LYS A 28 -1.02 19.25 -10.51
C LYS A 28 -1.29 20.53 -9.73
N LYS A 29 -2.56 20.95 -9.61
CA LYS A 29 -2.94 22.21 -8.93
C LYS A 29 -2.32 22.32 -7.52
N PRO A 30 -1.59 23.39 -7.17
CA PRO A 30 -1.05 23.58 -5.83
C PRO A 30 -2.17 23.89 -4.81
N ASN A 31 -1.86 23.77 -3.51
CA ASN A 31 -2.72 24.22 -2.40
C ASN A 31 -4.16 23.69 -2.42
N LYS A 32 -4.34 22.39 -2.74
CA LYS A 32 -5.67 21.76 -2.75
C LYS A 32 -6.27 21.73 -1.35
N THR A 33 -7.56 22.06 -1.27
CA THR A 33 -8.37 21.82 -0.09
C THR A 33 -8.48 20.31 0.20
N ARG A 34 -8.80 19.95 1.45
CA ARG A 34 -9.04 18.54 1.83
C ARG A 34 -10.10 17.86 0.97
N TYR A 35 -11.11 18.62 0.52
CA TYR A 35 -12.15 18.11 -0.35
C TYR A 35 -11.63 17.82 -1.76
N GLU A 36 -10.86 18.75 -2.35
CA GLU A 36 -10.22 18.56 -3.65
C GLU A 36 -9.24 17.39 -3.62
N GLU A 37 -8.49 17.20 -2.53
CA GLU A 37 -7.62 16.04 -2.34
C GLU A 37 -8.41 14.73 -2.39
N ARG A 38 -9.51 14.62 -1.65
CA ARG A 38 -10.38 13.43 -1.70
C ARG A 38 -10.99 13.21 -3.07
N LYS A 39 -11.40 14.27 -3.76
CA LYS A 39 -11.93 14.20 -5.12
C LYS A 39 -10.85 13.69 -6.07
N MET A 40 -9.63 14.20 -5.95
CA MET A 40 -8.49 13.75 -6.74
C MET A 40 -8.19 12.27 -6.52
N GLU A 41 -8.19 11.79 -5.28
CA GLU A 41 -7.97 10.35 -4.99
C GLU A 41 -8.97 9.44 -5.70
N LYS A 42 -10.23 9.87 -5.85
CA LYS A 42 -11.24 9.11 -6.63
C LYS A 42 -10.99 9.15 -8.13
N LEU A 43 -10.32 10.19 -8.61
CA LEU A 43 -10.10 10.45 -10.03
C LEU A 43 -8.76 9.92 -10.54
N LEU A 44 -7.82 9.57 -9.66
CA LEU A 44 -6.49 9.02 -10.00
C LEU A 44 -6.54 7.55 -10.45
N THR A 45 -7.19 7.32 -11.59
CA THR A 45 -7.38 6.01 -12.21
C THR A 45 -7.44 6.19 -13.73
N CYS A 46 -7.02 5.19 -14.52
CA CYS A 46 -7.22 5.29 -15.98
C CYS A 46 -8.69 5.31 -16.38
N LYS A 47 -9.60 4.79 -15.55
CA LYS A 47 -11.04 4.73 -15.87
C LYS A 47 -11.71 6.10 -15.96
N THR A 48 -11.08 7.18 -15.53
CA THR A 48 -11.59 8.55 -15.67
C THR A 48 -10.90 9.33 -16.79
N CYS A 49 -10.00 8.66 -17.54
CA CYS A 49 -9.24 9.25 -18.63
C CYS A 49 -9.93 9.06 -19.97
N ALA A 50 -10.02 10.10 -20.80
CA ALA A 50 -10.55 9.99 -22.17
C ALA A 50 -9.76 8.99 -23.03
N HIS A 51 -8.46 8.85 -22.78
CA HIS A 51 -7.60 7.95 -23.53
C HIS A 51 -7.89 6.47 -23.29
N TYR A 52 -8.35 6.13 -22.08
CA TYR A 52 -8.85 4.79 -21.77
C TYR A 52 -10.13 4.47 -22.56
N TYR A 53 -11.07 5.43 -22.63
CA TYR A 53 -12.32 5.22 -23.38
C TYR A 53 -12.10 5.09 -24.89
N ASN A 54 -11.12 5.83 -25.41
CA ASN A 54 -10.75 5.80 -26.82
C ASN A 54 -9.77 4.66 -27.17
N ASN A 55 -9.39 3.83 -26.20
CA ASN A 55 -8.42 2.74 -26.36
C ASN A 55 -7.12 3.16 -27.06
N ASN A 56 -6.60 4.36 -26.73
CA ASN A 56 -5.43 4.94 -27.40
C ASN A 56 -4.24 5.16 -26.45
N CYS A 57 -4.20 4.43 -25.33
CA CYS A 57 -3.05 4.35 -24.44
C CYS A 57 -2.12 3.19 -24.81
N TYR A 58 -0.87 3.24 -24.32
CA TYR A 58 0.09 2.13 -24.38
C TYR A 58 -0.50 0.79 -23.93
N PHE A 59 -1.19 0.77 -22.79
CA PHE A 59 -1.98 -0.40 -22.36
C PHE A 59 -3.39 -0.30 -22.95
N PRO A 60 -3.86 -1.30 -23.71
CA PRO A 60 -5.23 -1.32 -24.19
C PRO A 60 -6.21 -1.46 -23.03
N ARG A 61 -7.44 -1.03 -23.26
CA ARG A 61 -8.53 -1.03 -22.27
C ARG A 61 -8.73 -2.39 -21.59
N SER A 62 -8.64 -3.48 -22.34
CA SER A 62 -8.78 -4.86 -21.83
C SER A 62 -7.72 -5.22 -20.79
N GLU A 63 -6.46 -4.83 -21.02
CA GLU A 63 -5.37 -5.04 -20.07
C GLU A 63 -5.55 -4.17 -18.84
N ILE A 64 -5.94 -2.91 -19.04
CA ILE A 64 -6.25 -1.98 -17.95
C ILE A 64 -7.36 -2.53 -17.06
N ASP A 65 -8.41 -3.10 -17.63
CA ASP A 65 -9.52 -3.71 -16.89
C ASP A 65 -9.08 -4.97 -16.14
N THR A 66 -8.16 -5.75 -16.71
CA THR A 66 -7.55 -6.91 -16.04
C THR A 66 -6.70 -6.48 -14.84
N ILE A 67 -5.88 -5.44 -15.00
CA ILE A 67 -5.09 -4.86 -13.90
C ILE A 67 -6.01 -4.36 -12.79
N GLU A 68 -7.11 -3.69 -13.13
CA GLU A 68 -8.10 -3.23 -12.16
C GLU A 68 -8.77 -4.38 -11.42
N TYR A 69 -9.13 -5.43 -12.14
CA TYR A 69 -9.70 -6.64 -11.54
C TYR A 69 -8.74 -7.28 -10.52
N ASP A 70 -7.47 -7.37 -10.88
CA ASP A 70 -6.41 -7.89 -10.01
C ASP A 70 -6.18 -6.99 -8.78
N ARG A 71 -6.31 -5.67 -8.95
CA ARG A 71 -6.29 -4.71 -7.85
C ARG A 71 -7.45 -4.92 -6.90
N PHE A 72 -8.67 -5.12 -7.40
CA PHE A 72 -9.83 -5.44 -6.56
C PHE A 72 -9.67 -6.77 -5.80
N ARG A 73 -9.00 -7.75 -6.43
CA ARG A 73 -8.59 -9.01 -5.78
C ARG A 73 -7.39 -8.85 -4.84
N ARG A 74 -6.92 -7.62 -4.61
CA ARG A 74 -5.90 -7.26 -3.63
C ARG A 74 -4.54 -7.92 -3.89
N ARG A 75 -4.21 -8.15 -5.18
CA ARG A 75 -2.94 -8.75 -5.60
C ARG A 75 -1.74 -7.80 -5.50
N PHE A 76 -1.98 -6.49 -5.59
CA PHE A 76 -0.92 -5.49 -5.49
C PHE A 76 -0.67 -5.09 -4.04
N VAL A 77 0.54 -5.40 -3.56
CA VAL A 77 0.95 -5.20 -2.16
C VAL A 77 2.25 -4.40 -2.13
N CYS A 78 2.35 -3.49 -1.16
CA CYS A 78 3.54 -2.70 -0.90
C CYS A 78 4.67 -3.60 -0.40
N SER A 79 5.80 -3.57 -1.10
CA SER A 79 7.01 -4.34 -0.78
C SER A 79 7.62 -4.00 0.59
N LEU A 80 7.32 -2.81 1.14
CA LEU A 80 7.90 -2.34 2.40
C LEU A 80 7.03 -2.58 3.64
N CYS A 81 5.71 -2.67 3.51
CA CYS A 81 4.84 -2.79 4.68
C CYS A 81 3.71 -3.82 4.53
N GLY A 82 3.62 -4.51 3.40
CA GLY A 82 2.55 -5.49 3.17
C GLY A 82 1.16 -4.90 3.02
N ASN A 83 1.02 -3.57 2.96
CA ASN A 83 -0.27 -2.94 2.73
C ASN A 83 -0.68 -3.08 1.28
N LYS A 84 -1.97 -3.35 1.05
CA LYS A 84 -2.56 -3.36 -0.29
C LYS A 84 -2.46 -1.98 -0.92
N ILE A 85 -2.11 -1.95 -2.20
CA ILE A 85 -2.08 -0.72 -3.00
C ILE A 85 -3.40 -0.62 -3.75
N ASP A 86 -4.16 0.40 -3.42
CA ASP A 86 -5.43 0.76 -4.03
C ASP A 86 -5.28 1.73 -5.20
N ARG A 87 -4.10 2.32 -5.40
CA ARG A 87 -3.86 3.32 -6.46
C ARG A 87 -3.45 2.64 -7.75
N MET A 88 -4.34 2.69 -8.73
CA MET A 88 -4.16 2.09 -10.04
C MET A 88 -2.94 2.64 -10.79
N LEU A 89 -2.74 3.96 -10.79
CA LEU A 89 -1.66 4.58 -11.54
C LEU A 89 -0.27 4.16 -11.03
N THR A 90 -0.13 3.86 -9.73
CA THR A 90 1.10 3.29 -9.16
C THR A 90 1.40 1.90 -9.71
N VAL A 91 0.37 1.06 -9.87
CA VAL A 91 0.51 -0.26 -10.48
C VAL A 91 0.89 -0.15 -11.94
N ILE A 92 0.23 0.75 -12.68
CA ILE A 92 0.48 0.95 -14.11
C ILE A 92 1.89 1.47 -14.35
N GLN A 93 2.38 2.42 -13.56
CA GLN A 93 3.75 2.90 -13.68
C GLN A 93 4.76 1.77 -13.52
N LYS A 94 4.57 0.89 -12.53
CA LYS A 94 5.43 -0.29 -12.39
C LYS A 94 5.42 -1.17 -13.63
N LEU A 95 4.23 -1.56 -14.09
CA LEU A 95 4.10 -2.45 -15.24
C LEU A 95 4.69 -1.83 -16.50
N TYR A 96 4.50 -0.51 -16.67
CA TYR A 96 5.09 0.23 -17.78
C TYR A 96 6.62 0.20 -17.73
N VAL A 97 7.23 0.53 -16.58
CA VAL A 97 8.69 0.56 -16.44
C VAL A 97 9.29 -0.83 -16.66
N GLU A 98 8.66 -1.87 -16.12
CA GLU A 98 9.10 -3.26 -16.28
C GLU A 98 8.99 -3.72 -17.75
N SER A 99 7.88 -3.43 -18.42
CA SER A 99 7.67 -3.78 -19.83
C SER A 99 8.61 -3.02 -20.78
N ARG A 100 8.78 -1.71 -20.56
CA ARG A 100 9.50 -0.82 -21.47
C ARG A 100 11.01 -0.91 -21.33
N TYR A 101 11.51 -1.01 -20.10
CA TYR A 101 12.93 -0.92 -19.80
C TYR A 101 13.51 -2.22 -19.20
N GLY A 102 12.68 -3.23 -18.92
CA GLY A 102 13.12 -4.46 -18.25
C GLY A 102 13.50 -4.26 -16.78
N ILE A 103 13.19 -3.09 -16.19
CA ILE A 103 13.59 -2.73 -14.83
C ILE A 103 12.48 -3.10 -13.85
N LYS A 104 12.79 -3.95 -12.88
CA LYS A 104 11.86 -4.34 -11.82
C LYS A 104 11.87 -3.31 -10.69
N ILE A 105 10.84 -2.47 -10.63
CA ILE A 105 10.66 -1.53 -9.52
C ILE A 105 9.76 -2.11 -8.41
N PRO A 106 10.11 -1.90 -7.12
CA PRO A 106 9.25 -2.33 -6.02
C PRO A 106 7.97 -1.50 -5.97
N LEU A 107 6.86 -2.14 -5.60
CA LEU A 107 5.62 -1.42 -5.35
C LEU A 107 5.69 -0.78 -3.96
N ILE A 108 5.60 0.54 -3.89
CA ILE A 108 5.67 1.30 -2.64
C ILE A 108 4.38 2.09 -2.46
N CYS A 109 3.75 1.98 -1.29
CA CYS A 109 2.56 2.79 -0.97
C CYS A 109 2.97 4.21 -0.55
N CYS A 110 2.06 5.17 -0.69
CA CYS A 110 2.30 6.58 -0.37
C CYS A 110 2.85 6.82 1.04
N PHE A 111 2.35 6.10 2.04
CA PHE A 111 2.86 6.21 3.43
C PHE A 111 4.33 5.81 3.55
N CYS A 112 4.71 4.69 2.93
CA CYS A 112 6.10 4.24 2.93
C CYS A 112 6.98 5.19 2.11
N TYR A 113 6.49 5.65 0.96
CA TYR A 113 7.19 6.64 0.14
C TYR A 113 7.47 7.93 0.94
N GLU A 114 6.47 8.44 1.65
CA GLU A 114 6.62 9.66 2.46
C GLU A 114 7.62 9.45 3.60
N SER A 115 7.63 8.28 4.23
CA SER A 115 8.58 7.96 5.30
C SER A 115 10.01 7.80 4.77
N LEU A 116 10.17 7.26 3.56
CA LEU A 116 11.46 7.20 2.87
C LEU A 116 11.96 8.60 2.52
N LYS A 117 11.09 9.45 1.93
CA LYS A 117 11.43 10.83 1.58
C LYS A 117 11.87 11.66 2.79
N ARG A 118 11.33 11.36 3.98
CA ARG A 118 11.68 12.01 5.25
C ARG A 118 12.83 11.33 6.01
N ASN A 119 13.48 10.32 5.43
CA ASN A 119 14.56 9.54 6.06
C ASN A 119 14.22 8.92 7.43
N ASN A 120 12.94 8.69 7.73
CA ASN A 120 12.49 8.16 9.03
C ASN A 120 11.78 6.80 8.91
N PHE A 121 11.95 6.10 7.79
CA PHE A 121 11.29 4.82 7.53
C PHE A 121 11.56 3.77 8.62
N ILE A 122 12.80 3.66 9.12
CA ILE A 122 13.16 2.72 10.18
C ILE A 122 12.42 3.03 11.47
N GLU A 123 12.37 4.31 11.86
CA GLU A 123 11.68 4.76 13.07
C GLU A 123 10.17 4.53 12.97
N GLN A 124 9.56 4.95 11.85
CA GLN A 124 8.14 4.71 11.57
C GLN A 124 7.79 3.21 11.57
N SER A 125 8.68 2.39 11.02
CA SER A 125 8.51 0.93 11.02
C SER A 125 8.63 0.32 12.43
N LYS A 126 9.52 0.84 13.28
CA LYS A 126 9.62 0.44 14.70
C LYS A 126 8.32 0.79 15.45
N LEU A 127 7.83 2.03 15.32
CA LEU A 127 6.57 2.46 15.93
C LEU A 127 5.39 1.57 15.51
N ARG A 128 5.29 1.28 14.21
CA ARG A 128 4.24 0.43 13.68
C ARG A 128 4.31 -1.01 14.19
N ARG A 129 5.52 -1.53 14.39
CA ARG A 129 5.75 -2.85 14.98
C ARG A 129 5.27 -2.90 16.44
N GLU A 130 5.54 -1.85 17.22
CA GLU A 130 5.04 -1.75 18.61
C GLU A 130 3.51 -1.64 18.64
N GLN A 131 2.90 -0.87 17.73
CA GLN A 131 1.44 -0.82 17.59
C GLN A 131 0.84 -2.20 17.26
N LEU A 132 1.47 -2.97 16.36
CA LEU A 132 1.04 -4.34 16.04
C LEU A 132 1.19 -5.28 17.24
N ARG A 133 2.27 -5.13 18.03
CA ARG A 133 2.49 -5.88 19.27
C ARG A 133 1.41 -5.56 20.32
N GLY A 134 1.11 -4.27 20.51
CA GLY A 134 0.04 -3.83 21.40
C GLY A 134 -1.33 -4.40 21.00
N LYS A 135 -1.66 -4.38 19.70
CA LYS A 135 -2.90 -5.01 19.19
C LYS A 135 -2.97 -6.51 19.45
N LEU A 136 -1.85 -7.21 19.29
CA LEU A 136 -1.77 -8.64 19.56
C LEU A 136 -1.99 -8.94 21.05
N ASN A 137 -1.31 -8.22 21.94
CA ASN A 137 -1.48 -8.37 23.39
C ASN A 137 -2.92 -8.06 23.81
N TYR A 138 -3.51 -6.99 23.28
CA TYR A 138 -4.90 -6.62 23.55
C TYR A 138 -5.90 -7.69 23.08
N THR A 139 -5.66 -8.27 21.90
CA THR A 139 -6.50 -9.34 21.36
C THR A 139 -6.44 -10.60 22.23
N ILE A 140 -5.24 -10.97 22.70
CA ILE A 140 -5.05 -12.10 23.62
C ILE A 140 -5.78 -11.85 24.93
N LEU A 141 -5.61 -10.66 25.54
CA LEU A 141 -6.27 -10.30 26.79
C LEU A 141 -7.80 -10.36 26.66
N LEU A 142 -8.36 -9.78 25.60
CA LEU A 142 -9.80 -9.86 25.33
C LEU A 142 -10.29 -11.29 25.17
N THR A 143 -9.50 -12.15 24.49
CA THR A 143 -9.84 -13.56 24.30
C THR A 143 -9.89 -14.29 25.64
N LEU A 144 -8.94 -14.02 26.55
CA LEU A 144 -8.92 -14.59 27.90
C LEU A 144 -10.11 -14.13 28.75
N ILE A 145 -10.39 -12.81 28.78
CA ILE A 145 -11.54 -12.25 29.52
C ILE A 145 -12.84 -12.85 29.01
N PHE A 146 -13.00 -12.94 27.68
CA PHE A 146 -14.20 -13.50 27.08
C PHE A 146 -14.35 -15.00 27.36
N SER A 147 -13.24 -15.75 27.35
CA SER A 147 -13.24 -17.17 27.71
C SER A 147 -13.70 -17.39 29.15
N LEU A 148 -13.24 -16.55 30.09
CA LEU A 148 -13.70 -16.57 31.48
C LEU A 148 -15.19 -16.25 31.60
N PHE A 149 -15.68 -15.23 30.88
CA PHE A 149 -17.10 -14.87 30.88
C PHE A 149 -18.00 -16.01 30.37
N VAL A 150 -17.57 -16.73 29.32
CA VAL A 150 -18.31 -17.90 28.80
C VAL A 150 -18.33 -19.03 29.83
N LEU A 151 -17.21 -19.31 30.50
CA LEU A 151 -17.15 -20.32 31.57
C LEU A 151 -18.12 -20.00 32.71
N LEU A 152 -18.24 -18.73 33.09
CA LEU A 152 -19.14 -18.28 34.16
C LEU A 152 -20.63 -18.33 33.78
N THR A 153 -20.97 -18.14 32.50
CA THR A 153 -22.37 -17.99 32.06
C THR A 153 -22.95 -19.22 31.36
N GLY A 154 -22.13 -20.24 31.07
CA GLY A 154 -22.57 -21.47 30.40
C GLY A 154 -22.99 -21.28 28.93
N LYS A 155 -22.75 -20.10 28.33
CA LYS A 155 -23.18 -19.75 26.97
C LYS A 155 -22.18 -20.23 25.90
N VAL A 156 -21.97 -21.55 25.83
CA VAL A 156 -20.96 -22.19 24.95
C VAL A 156 -21.21 -21.93 23.45
N PHE A 157 -22.45 -21.76 23.01
CA PHE A 157 -22.75 -21.54 21.58
C PHE A 157 -22.17 -20.22 21.03
N PHE A 158 -22.17 -19.14 21.83
CA PHE A 158 -21.59 -17.85 21.43
C PHE A 158 -20.05 -17.87 21.39
N PHE A 159 -19.43 -18.85 22.06
CA PHE A 159 -17.98 -18.94 22.19
C PHE A 159 -17.30 -19.19 20.85
N PHE A 160 -17.76 -20.18 20.08
CA PHE A 160 -17.09 -20.59 18.85
C PHE A 160 -17.10 -19.50 17.77
N GLY A 161 -18.21 -18.77 17.63
CA GLY A 161 -18.31 -17.65 16.67
C GLY A 161 -17.34 -16.52 17.00
N LEU A 162 -17.26 -16.12 18.27
CA LEU A 162 -16.32 -15.09 18.73
C LEU A 162 -14.87 -15.57 18.70
N LEU A 163 -14.62 -16.83 19.04
CA LEU A 163 -13.29 -17.44 18.96
C LEU A 163 -12.75 -17.41 17.52
N ALA A 164 -13.59 -17.72 16.53
CA ALA A 164 -13.21 -17.64 15.12
C ALA A 164 -12.81 -16.21 14.72
N LEU A 165 -13.53 -15.18 15.20
CA LEU A 165 -13.19 -13.77 14.97
C LEU A 165 -11.84 -13.39 15.62
N PHE A 166 -11.59 -13.85 16.86
CA PHE A 166 -10.31 -13.62 17.53
C PHE A 166 -9.14 -14.30 16.81
N ILE A 167 -9.30 -15.58 16.42
CA ILE A 167 -8.30 -16.32 15.65
C ILE A 167 -8.02 -15.60 14.33
N PHE A 168 -9.05 -15.16 13.60
CA PHE A 168 -8.88 -14.39 12.37
C PHE A 168 -8.12 -13.08 12.61
N GLY A 169 -8.45 -12.34 13.68
CA GLY A 169 -7.73 -11.14 14.10
C GLY A 169 -6.25 -11.38 14.41
N LEU A 170 -5.94 -12.48 15.09
CA LEU A 170 -4.56 -12.90 15.39
C LEU A 170 -3.79 -13.25 14.12
N ILE A 171 -4.35 -14.10 13.24
CA ILE A 171 -3.73 -14.52 11.98
C ILE A 171 -3.41 -13.29 11.12
N THR A 172 -4.37 -12.38 10.96
CA THR A 172 -4.17 -11.17 10.14
C THR A 172 -3.12 -10.22 10.73
N THR A 173 -3.05 -10.10 12.06
CA THR A 173 -2.04 -9.28 12.74
C THR A 173 -0.64 -9.88 12.61
N LEU A 174 -0.52 -11.20 12.79
CA LEU A 174 0.74 -11.93 12.60
C LEU A 174 1.24 -11.82 11.15
N HIS A 175 0.34 -11.98 10.18
CA HIS A 175 0.68 -11.82 8.77
C HIS A 175 1.23 -10.41 8.47
N LYS A 176 0.55 -9.36 8.93
CA LYS A 176 1.04 -7.97 8.78
C LYS A 176 2.40 -7.75 9.44
N ARG A 177 2.64 -8.35 10.60
CA ARG A 177 3.94 -8.26 11.30
C ARG A 177 5.05 -8.94 10.49
N ARG A 178 4.78 -10.11 9.89
CA ARG A 178 5.72 -10.80 9.01
C ARG A 178 6.06 -9.97 7.77
N GLU A 179 5.06 -9.43 7.10
CA GLU A 179 5.27 -8.60 5.90
C GLU A 179 6.03 -7.31 6.22
N LEU A 180 5.74 -6.65 7.34
CA LEU A 180 6.52 -5.50 7.79
C LEU A 180 7.97 -5.87 8.09
N LYS A 181 8.22 -7.04 8.72
CA LYS A 181 9.59 -7.52 8.98
C LYS A 181 10.36 -7.72 7.67
N LYS A 182 9.76 -8.43 6.70
CA LYS A 182 10.35 -8.63 5.37
C LYS A 182 10.64 -7.31 4.67
N GLY A 183 9.73 -6.34 4.75
CA GLY A 183 9.92 -5.03 4.14
C GLY A 183 11.04 -4.20 4.77
N ILE A 184 11.23 -4.30 6.09
CA ILE A 184 12.38 -3.70 6.77
C ILE A 184 13.69 -4.37 6.34
N GLU A 185 13.72 -5.71 6.28
CA GLU A 185 14.89 -6.46 5.80
C GLU A 185 15.24 -6.11 4.35
N TYR A 186 14.23 -6.06 3.48
CA TYR A 186 14.38 -5.58 2.10
C TYR A 186 14.96 -4.17 2.04
N TYR A 187 14.44 -3.25 2.85
CA TYR A 187 14.95 -1.87 2.88
C TYR A 187 16.41 -1.82 3.31
N LYS A 188 16.76 -2.53 4.39
CA LYS A 188 18.14 -2.59 4.89
C LYS A 188 19.09 -3.13 3.82
N ASN A 189 18.78 -4.28 3.24
CA ASN A 189 19.68 -4.96 2.31
C ASN A 189 19.86 -4.24 0.97
N ASN A 190 18.91 -3.40 0.55
CA ASN A 190 18.94 -2.76 -0.78
C ASN A 190 19.21 -1.25 -0.73
N PHE A 191 19.06 -0.59 0.42
CA PHE A 191 19.14 0.87 0.52
C PHE A 191 20.00 1.38 1.68
N LEU A 192 20.38 0.52 2.63
CA LEU A 192 21.34 0.83 3.67
C LEU A 192 22.57 -0.06 3.44
N SER A 193 23.50 0.39 2.59
CA SER A 193 24.86 -0.19 2.53
C SER A 193 25.57 0.01 3.88
N ASP A 194 26.63 -0.77 4.13
CA ASP A 194 27.40 -0.84 5.38
C ASP A 194 27.99 0.50 5.90
N ASP A 195 27.78 1.61 5.19
CA ASP A 195 28.18 2.99 5.58
C ASP A 195 27.38 3.55 6.77
N ALA A 196 26.36 2.85 7.27
CA ALA A 196 25.70 3.21 8.52
C ALA A 196 26.54 2.86 9.78
N ASN A 197 27.63 2.10 9.62
CA ASN A 197 28.56 1.77 10.71
C ASN A 197 29.75 2.75 10.81
N SER A 198 29.86 3.77 9.94
CA SER A 198 30.93 4.78 10.03
C SER A 198 30.57 6.02 10.86
N TRP A 199 29.35 6.09 11.41
CA TRP A 199 28.88 7.22 12.21
C TRP A 199 28.88 6.97 13.72
N GLU A 200 29.43 5.82 14.15
CA GLU A 200 29.55 5.43 15.56
C GLU A 200 31.01 5.45 16.06
N GLN A 201 31.92 6.14 15.34
CA GLN A 201 33.33 6.24 15.68
C GLN A 201 33.96 7.65 15.63
N ASP A 202 33.16 8.72 15.72
CA ASP A 202 33.67 10.07 16.07
C ASP A 202 32.82 10.72 17.16
#